data_AF-A0A8B7E8F2-F1
#
_entry.id   AF-A0A8B7E8F2-F1
#
_cell.length_a   1.000
_cell.length_b   1.000
_cell.length_c   1.000
_cell.angle_alpha   90.00
_cell.angle_beta   90.00
_cell.angle_gamma   90.00
#
_symmetry.space_group_name_H-M   'P 1'
#
loop_
_entity.id
_entity.type
_entity.pdbx_description
1 polymer ?
#
loop_
_entity_poly.entity_id
_entity_poly.type
_entity_poly.pdbx_seq_one_letter_code
_entity_poly.pdbx_strand_id
1 'polypeptide(L)'
;MNYQDFGLSDFKNIYLLSHSNNDSRQNLNATCFSKYLNVTCYSKNFNATCYSKYFNNIALIIVYNNPFYDSIPLLSELYGPIFQRVFFCGSIQAKSFTNVTVVNIHRGLFGYECLAEIIRSHHSFEGYLYINDDVVLNYWNLIENKFNTNSIWISNNQYGYVNLNESIPTTWYWWISPYGFNNTKHAVQEIYTLGKRFKIYRKYFQMYINNGNNLLLAHSGRSDILYIPRKYAMGFQELSSIFYKYQVFLEIAVPTIVHFLVTTNELKVINGFYIPGDVRKNDERVIDSRIFWILYLSKPHIWFIHPFKLHHKTKHNSDLNLMLLKHLLIEKTQRLIQC
;
A
#
# COMPACT_ATOMS: atom_id res chain seq x y z
N MET A 1 19.95 -13.47 -12.33
CA MET A 1 20.34 -12.05 -12.47
C MET A 1 21.40 -11.78 -11.44
N ASN A 2 22.59 -11.33 -11.87
CA ASN A 2 23.81 -11.30 -11.06
C ASN A 2 23.96 -9.97 -10.29
N TYR A 3 24.54 -10.05 -9.09
CA TYR A 3 24.79 -8.94 -8.14
C TYR A 3 25.61 -7.77 -8.69
N GLN A 4 26.30 -7.95 -9.82
CA GLN A 4 27.12 -6.91 -10.45
C GLN A 4 26.31 -5.81 -11.14
N ASP A 5 25.03 -6.07 -11.46
CA ASP A 5 24.16 -5.07 -12.11
C ASP A 5 23.73 -3.92 -11.19
N PHE A 6 24.07 -3.98 -9.89
CA PHE A 6 23.62 -3.01 -8.87
C PHE A 6 24.74 -2.15 -8.24
N GLY A 7 25.99 -2.21 -8.71
CA GLY A 7 27.06 -1.32 -8.22
C GLY A 7 27.33 -1.43 -6.71
N LEU A 8 27.24 -2.64 -6.14
CA LEU A 8 27.26 -2.91 -4.70
C LEU A 8 28.66 -2.93 -4.04
N SER A 9 29.73 -2.48 -4.71
CA SER A 9 31.09 -2.47 -4.14
C SER A 9 31.22 -1.53 -2.93
N ASP A 10 30.44 -0.45 -2.89
CA ASP A 10 30.70 0.67 -1.98
C ASP A 10 30.02 0.51 -0.60
N PHE A 11 29.11 -0.46 -0.44
CA PHE A 11 28.29 -0.63 0.75
C PHE A 11 28.84 -1.61 1.80
N LYS A 12 29.92 -2.34 1.49
CA LYS A 12 30.59 -3.24 2.45
C LYS A 12 31.10 -2.50 3.69
N ASN A 13 31.32 -1.18 3.58
CA ASN A 13 31.86 -0.33 4.64
C ASN A 13 30.83 0.15 5.68
N ILE A 14 29.52 0.04 5.42
CA ILE A 14 28.50 0.52 6.38
C ILE A 14 28.39 -0.42 7.61
N TYR A 15 28.74 -1.70 7.46
CA TYR A 15 28.61 -2.69 8.54
C TYR A 15 29.69 -2.57 9.63
N LEU A 16 30.88 -2.05 9.29
CA LEU A 16 32.06 -2.04 10.17
C LEU A 16 32.07 -0.93 11.22
N LEU A 17 31.21 0.10 11.11
CA LEU A 17 31.21 1.26 12.01
C LEU A 17 30.21 1.15 13.18
N SER A 18 29.39 0.10 13.21
CA SER A 18 28.45 -0.16 14.32
C SER A 18 29.12 -0.71 15.59
N HIS A 19 30.44 -0.94 15.58
CA HIS A 19 31.19 -1.61 16.64
C HIS A 19 32.41 -0.83 17.17
N SER A 20 32.51 0.49 16.98
CA SER A 20 33.54 1.30 17.65
C SER A 20 32.91 2.40 18.51
N ASN A 21 33.05 2.24 19.83
CA ASN A 21 32.62 3.18 20.87
C ASN A 21 33.48 4.46 20.93
N ASN A 22 32.90 5.46 21.61
CA ASN A 22 33.46 6.68 22.22
C ASN A 22 33.72 7.88 21.30
N ASP A 23 32.93 8.95 21.45
CA ASP A 23 33.26 10.08 22.35
C ASP A 23 32.63 11.42 21.86
N SER A 24 32.21 12.24 22.83
CA SER A 24 31.93 13.69 22.77
C SER A 24 30.77 14.26 21.93
N ARG A 25 29.88 14.95 22.65
CA ARG A 25 28.84 15.86 22.14
C ARG A 25 29.47 17.12 21.52
N GLN A 26 29.31 17.35 20.21
CA GLN A 26 29.37 18.69 19.62
C GLN A 26 28.42 18.81 18.41
N ASN A 27 27.47 19.75 18.52
CA ASN A 27 26.77 20.48 17.44
C ASN A 27 26.31 19.68 16.21
N LEU A 28 25.16 19.00 16.32
CA LEU A 28 24.38 18.45 15.21
C LEU A 28 23.56 19.55 14.51
N ASN A 29 24.25 20.49 13.86
CA ASN A 29 23.65 21.33 12.83
C ASN A 29 24.24 20.92 11.48
N ALA A 30 23.41 20.28 10.65
CA ALA A 30 23.60 20.12 9.21
C ALA A 30 24.86 19.37 8.70
N THR A 31 25.29 18.29 9.36
CA THR A 31 26.04 17.23 8.67
C THR A 31 25.06 16.30 7.96
N CYS A 32 24.60 16.72 6.76
CA CYS A 32 24.01 15.83 5.73
C CYS A 32 24.89 14.56 5.71
N PHE A 33 24.28 13.39 5.52
CA PHE A 33 24.89 12.06 5.34
C PHE A 33 25.78 11.99 4.05
N SER A 34 26.60 13.02 3.80
CA SER A 34 27.28 13.30 2.53
C SER A 34 28.58 12.52 2.35
N LYS A 35 29.02 11.78 3.37
CA LYS A 35 30.28 11.03 3.27
C LYS A 35 30.11 9.67 2.57
N TYR A 36 28.89 9.15 2.46
CA TYR A 36 28.65 7.75 2.05
C TYR A 36 27.81 7.57 0.79
N LEU A 37 27.12 8.62 0.35
CA LEU A 37 26.37 8.63 -0.89
C LEU A 37 26.56 10.02 -1.49
N ASN A 38 27.07 10.10 -2.73
CA ASN A 38 27.16 11.34 -3.53
C ASN A 38 25.75 11.85 -3.88
N VAL A 39 24.93 12.13 -2.87
CA VAL A 39 23.66 12.82 -2.98
C VAL A 39 23.97 14.29 -2.74
N THR A 40 24.11 15.04 -3.82
CA THR A 40 24.08 16.50 -3.76
C THR A 40 22.75 16.91 -3.13
N CYS A 41 22.81 17.45 -1.90
CA CYS A 41 21.67 18.04 -1.20
C CYS A 41 21.23 19.28 -2.04
N TYR A 42 20.37 19.08 -3.05
CA TYR A 42 19.82 20.16 -3.87
C TYR A 42 18.94 21.05 -2.99
N SER A 43 19.40 22.27 -2.68
CA SER A 43 18.54 23.31 -2.12
C SER A 43 17.69 23.89 -3.25
N LYS A 44 16.59 23.21 -3.59
CA LYS A 44 15.52 23.89 -4.33
C LYS A 44 14.93 24.93 -3.39
N ASN A 45 14.88 26.19 -3.83
CA ASN A 45 14.06 27.22 -3.19
C ASN A 45 12.64 26.67 -3.06
N PHE A 46 12.27 26.28 -1.83
CA PHE A 46 10.93 25.81 -1.51
C PHE A 46 10.01 27.02 -1.53
N ASN A 47 9.35 27.28 -2.66
CA ASN A 47 8.12 28.06 -2.65
C ASN A 47 7.13 27.28 -1.77
N ALA A 48 6.79 27.86 -0.61
CA ALA A 48 6.02 27.27 0.48
C ALA A 48 4.61 26.87 0.02
N THR A 49 4.51 25.74 -0.67
CA THR A 49 3.24 25.07 -0.89
C THR A 49 2.99 24.29 0.39
N CYS A 50 1.97 24.67 1.16
CA CYS A 50 1.72 24.07 2.46
C CYS A 50 1.11 22.67 2.28
N TYR A 51 1.93 21.62 2.31
CA TYR A 51 1.50 20.23 2.01
C TYR A 51 0.47 19.72 3.04
N SER A 52 0.47 20.27 4.26
CA SER A 52 -0.45 19.88 5.35
C SER A 52 -1.94 20.07 5.04
N LYS A 53 -2.29 20.88 4.03
CA LYS A 53 -3.69 21.09 3.62
C LYS A 53 -4.16 20.17 2.49
N TYR A 54 -3.24 19.48 1.80
CA TYR A 54 -3.60 18.79 0.55
C TYR A 54 -4.45 17.54 0.77
N PHE A 55 -4.17 16.78 1.84
CA PHE A 55 -4.88 15.54 2.17
C PHE A 55 -5.73 15.65 3.45
N ASN A 56 -6.13 16.87 3.83
CA ASN A 56 -6.90 17.11 5.06
C ASN A 56 -8.28 16.41 5.07
N ASN A 57 -8.87 16.17 3.91
CA ASN A 57 -10.18 15.52 3.77
C ASN A 57 -10.08 14.08 3.24
N ILE A 58 -8.87 13.51 3.19
CA ILE A 58 -8.63 12.12 2.80
C ILE A 58 -8.23 11.32 4.05
N ALA A 59 -8.92 10.21 4.30
CA ALA A 59 -8.50 9.26 5.31
C ALA A 59 -7.38 8.38 4.75
N LEU A 60 -6.28 8.23 5.50
CA LEU A 60 -5.29 7.19 5.26
C LEU A 60 -5.62 5.98 6.14
N ILE A 61 -5.67 4.79 5.55
CA ILE A 61 -5.88 3.52 6.23
C ILE A 61 -4.62 2.69 6.02
N ILE A 62 -3.91 2.38 7.11
CA ILE A 62 -2.72 1.53 7.10
C ILE A 62 -3.11 0.17 7.65
N VAL A 63 -2.95 -0.85 6.82
CA VAL A 63 -3.37 -2.23 7.12
C VAL A 63 -2.18 -3.09 7.44
N TYR A 64 -2.18 -3.57 8.68
CA TYR A 64 -1.17 -4.47 9.22
C TYR A 64 -1.46 -5.91 8.83
N ASN A 65 -0.70 -6.43 7.88
CA ASN A 65 -0.82 -7.83 7.46
C ASN A 65 -0.53 -8.80 8.62
N ASN A 66 0.29 -8.39 9.59
CA ASN A 66 0.58 -9.08 10.85
C ASN A 66 0.54 -8.05 12.00
N PRO A 67 0.28 -8.45 13.26
CA PRO A 67 0.07 -7.53 14.38
C PRO A 67 1.38 -6.89 14.91
N PHE A 68 2.08 -6.15 14.04
CA PHE A 68 3.32 -5.43 14.30
C PHE A 68 3.06 -3.96 14.68
N TYR A 69 2.17 -3.77 15.65
CA TYR A 69 1.60 -2.47 16.03
C TYR A 69 2.56 -1.51 16.74
N ASP A 70 3.73 -1.99 17.16
CA ASP A 70 4.82 -1.17 17.73
C ASP A 70 5.38 -0.14 16.74
N SER A 71 5.13 -0.31 15.43
CA SER A 71 5.48 0.67 14.39
C SER A 71 4.47 1.81 14.23
N ILE A 72 3.30 1.76 14.88
CA ILE A 72 2.24 2.78 14.76
C ILE A 72 2.73 4.20 15.08
N PRO A 73 3.50 4.46 16.16
CA PRO A 73 3.98 5.80 16.47
C PRO A 73 4.82 6.39 15.33
N LEU A 74 5.65 5.56 14.69
CA LEU A 74 6.54 5.97 13.62
C LEU A 74 5.78 6.28 12.32
N LEU A 75 4.80 5.43 11.96
CA LEU A 75 3.95 5.69 10.81
C LEU A 75 3.02 6.89 11.03
N SER A 76 2.60 7.12 12.28
CA SER A 76 1.84 8.32 12.67
C SER A 76 2.70 9.58 12.51
N GLU A 77 3.98 9.54 12.85
CA GLU A 77 4.92 10.65 12.65
C GLU A 77 5.17 10.93 11.15
N LEU A 78 5.26 9.88 10.33
CA LEU A 78 5.46 10.01 8.89
C LEU A 78 4.22 10.57 8.16
N TYR A 79 3.02 10.08 8.47
CA TYR A 79 1.83 10.39 7.68
C TYR A 79 0.84 11.33 8.35
N GLY A 80 0.79 11.35 9.68
CA GLY A 80 -0.14 12.17 10.47
C GLY A 80 -0.07 13.68 10.21
N PRO A 81 1.11 14.27 9.92
CA PRO A 81 1.17 15.70 9.60
C PRO A 81 0.50 16.10 8.28
N ILE A 82 0.14 15.13 7.44
CA ILE A 82 -0.36 15.34 6.07
C ILE A 82 -1.80 14.85 5.93
N PHE A 83 -2.10 13.68 6.49
CA PHE A 83 -3.44 13.11 6.52
C PHE A 83 -4.07 13.46 7.85
N GLN A 84 -5.18 14.22 7.82
CA GLN A 84 -5.89 14.63 9.04
C GLN A 84 -6.25 13.43 9.92
N ARG A 85 -6.55 12.29 9.28
CA ARG A 85 -6.88 11.03 9.96
C ARG A 85 -6.12 9.88 9.33
N VAL A 86 -5.32 9.22 10.17
CA VAL A 86 -4.67 7.95 9.88
C VAL A 86 -5.34 6.88 10.74
N PHE A 87 -5.97 5.92 10.10
CA PHE A 87 -6.56 4.74 10.74
C PHE A 87 -5.58 3.57 10.61
N PHE A 88 -5.45 2.80 11.68
CA PHE A 88 -4.71 1.55 11.67
C PHE A 88 -5.70 0.40 11.78
N CYS A 89 -5.51 -0.63 10.96
CA CYS A 89 -6.38 -1.80 10.98
C CYS A 89 -5.58 -3.09 10.85
N GLY A 90 -6.03 -4.16 11.50
CA GLY A 90 -5.38 -5.46 11.46
C GLY A 90 -6.11 -6.51 12.28
N SER A 91 -5.49 -7.69 12.41
CA SER A 91 -6.05 -8.80 13.21
C SER A 91 -5.85 -8.61 14.72
N ILE A 92 -6.64 -9.31 15.54
CA ILE A 92 -6.51 -9.26 17.00
C ILE A 92 -5.08 -9.57 17.45
N GLN A 93 -4.54 -8.75 18.34
CA GLN A 93 -3.45 -9.12 19.23
C GLN A 93 -3.99 -9.19 20.66
N ALA A 94 -3.38 -10.05 21.49
CA ALA A 94 -3.64 -10.04 22.92
C ALA A 94 -3.25 -8.66 23.51
N LYS A 95 -4.27 -7.87 23.90
CA LYS A 95 -4.26 -6.77 24.87
C LYS A 95 -3.10 -5.75 24.74
N SER A 96 -3.29 -4.64 24.02
CA SER A 96 -2.60 -3.36 24.34
C SER A 96 -2.91 -2.17 23.41
N PHE A 97 -3.39 -2.38 22.19
CA PHE A 97 -3.61 -1.27 21.23
C PHE A 97 -5.10 -0.96 21.06
N THR A 98 -5.57 0.13 21.68
CA THR A 98 -6.96 0.60 21.58
C THR A 98 -7.27 1.34 20.28
N ASN A 99 -6.23 1.82 19.58
CA ASN A 99 -6.37 2.66 18.38
C ASN A 99 -6.26 1.88 17.06
N VAL A 100 -6.48 0.57 17.12
CA VAL A 100 -6.47 -0.31 15.94
C VAL A 100 -7.87 -0.85 15.71
N THR A 101 -8.41 -0.63 14.52
CA THR A 101 -9.65 -1.26 14.08
C THR A 101 -9.39 -2.74 13.84
N VAL A 102 -10.15 -3.59 14.51
CA VAL A 102 -9.92 -5.04 14.48
C VAL A 102 -10.78 -5.68 13.40
N VAL A 103 -10.13 -6.30 12.41
CA VAL A 103 -10.78 -7.07 11.35
C VAL A 103 -10.05 -8.40 11.17
N ASN A 104 -10.79 -9.50 10.99
CA ASN A 104 -10.19 -10.80 10.72
C ASN A 104 -9.72 -10.89 9.26
N ILE A 105 -8.53 -10.38 9.00
CA ILE A 105 -7.96 -10.29 7.65
C ILE A 105 -7.09 -11.50 7.25
N HIS A 106 -7.06 -12.56 8.08
CA HIS A 106 -6.27 -13.78 7.87
C HIS A 106 -4.85 -13.51 7.33
N ARG A 107 -3.95 -12.96 8.16
CA ARG A 107 -2.56 -12.63 7.77
C ARG A 107 -2.47 -11.78 6.48
N GLY A 108 -3.40 -10.84 6.33
CA GLY A 108 -3.44 -9.92 5.19
C GLY A 108 -4.27 -10.38 4.00
N LEU A 109 -4.64 -11.67 3.87
CA LEU A 109 -5.37 -12.17 2.69
C LEU A 109 -6.65 -11.38 2.38
N PHE A 110 -7.30 -10.84 3.41
CA PHE A 110 -8.51 -10.04 3.29
C PHE A 110 -8.34 -8.60 3.78
N GLY A 111 -7.12 -8.06 3.68
CA GLY A 111 -6.78 -6.71 4.16
C GLY A 111 -7.73 -5.63 3.66
N TYR A 112 -8.27 -5.76 2.45
CA TYR A 112 -9.24 -4.83 1.87
C TYR A 112 -10.52 -4.63 2.69
N GLU A 113 -10.92 -5.59 3.55
CA GLU A 113 -12.09 -5.41 4.43
C GLU A 113 -11.83 -4.35 5.51
N CYS A 114 -10.57 -4.08 5.87
CA CYS A 114 -10.24 -2.93 6.72
C CYS A 114 -10.68 -1.60 6.10
N LEU A 115 -10.53 -1.45 4.78
CA LEU A 115 -11.01 -0.25 4.08
C LEU A 115 -12.53 -0.13 4.18
N ALA A 116 -13.24 -1.25 3.95
CA ALA A 116 -14.70 -1.29 4.05
C ALA A 116 -15.20 -0.98 5.48
N GLU A 117 -14.55 -1.51 6.51
CA GLU A 117 -14.88 -1.24 7.91
C GLU A 117 -14.70 0.24 8.28
N ILE A 118 -13.62 0.86 7.83
CA ILE A 118 -13.40 2.30 8.05
C ILE A 118 -14.42 3.14 7.28
N ILE A 119 -14.74 2.81 6.03
CA ILE A 119 -15.78 3.51 5.27
C ILE A 119 -17.14 3.43 5.99
N ARG A 120 -17.47 2.25 6.54
CA ARG A 120 -18.72 1.98 7.26
C ARG A 120 -18.84 2.80 8.55
N SER A 121 -17.75 2.89 9.30
CA SER A 121 -17.71 3.60 10.59
C SER A 121 -17.43 5.10 10.46
N HIS A 122 -16.83 5.55 9.36
CA HIS A 122 -16.38 6.93 9.17
C HIS A 122 -16.61 7.43 7.73
N HIS A 123 -17.87 7.57 7.31
CA HIS A 123 -18.24 7.88 5.92
C HIS A 123 -18.03 9.35 5.47
N SER A 124 -17.46 10.22 6.31
CA SER A 124 -17.45 11.67 6.09
C SER A 124 -16.28 12.22 5.29
N PHE A 125 -15.33 11.39 4.82
CA PHE A 125 -14.16 11.84 4.05
C PHE A 125 -14.44 11.96 2.55
N GLU A 126 -13.70 12.83 1.86
CA GLU A 126 -13.76 13.00 0.40
C GLU A 126 -13.10 11.85 -0.37
N GLY A 127 -12.25 11.09 0.31
CA GLY A 127 -11.66 9.88 -0.22
C GLY A 127 -10.95 9.07 0.85
N TYR A 128 -10.65 7.83 0.51
CA TYR A 128 -10.04 6.85 1.40
C TYR A 128 -8.84 6.25 0.68
N LEU A 129 -7.63 6.48 1.21
CA LEU A 129 -6.39 5.90 0.72
C LEU A 129 -6.03 4.73 1.63
N TYR A 130 -5.93 3.54 1.05
CA TYR A 130 -5.52 2.31 1.69
C TYR A 130 -4.07 2.01 1.31
N ILE A 131 -3.24 1.62 2.28
CA ILE A 131 -1.93 1.01 2.07
C ILE A 131 -1.71 -0.14 3.05
N ASN A 132 -0.93 -1.14 2.65
CA ASN A 132 -0.37 -2.12 3.59
C ASN A 132 0.76 -1.51 4.44
N ASP A 133 1.01 -2.08 5.62
CA ASP A 133 2.04 -1.63 6.57
C ASP A 133 3.47 -1.69 6.02
N ASP A 134 3.68 -2.47 4.97
CA ASP A 134 4.95 -2.62 4.25
C ASP A 134 5.04 -1.81 2.95
N VAL A 135 4.19 -0.78 2.80
CA VAL A 135 4.28 0.20 1.72
C VAL A 135 4.82 1.52 2.26
N VAL A 136 5.88 2.03 1.63
CA VAL A 136 6.30 3.43 1.81
C VAL A 136 5.64 4.27 0.74
N LEU A 137 4.77 5.19 1.15
CA LEU A 137 4.05 6.13 0.29
C LEU A 137 4.78 7.47 0.26
N ASN A 138 5.29 7.83 -0.91
CA ASN A 138 5.91 9.12 -1.20
C ASN A 138 4.83 10.14 -1.55
N TYR A 139 4.00 10.52 -0.57
CA TYR A 139 2.83 11.37 -0.79
C TYR A 139 3.17 12.73 -1.45
N TRP A 140 4.39 13.25 -1.26
CA TRP A 140 4.86 14.46 -1.95
C TRP A 140 4.82 14.32 -3.47
N ASN A 141 5.10 13.13 -4.00
CA ASN A 141 5.02 12.90 -5.44
C ASN A 141 3.55 12.91 -5.93
N LEU A 142 2.57 12.54 -5.10
CA LEU A 142 1.14 12.67 -5.44
C LEU A 142 0.72 14.15 -5.52
N ILE A 143 1.21 14.97 -4.59
CA ILE A 143 0.93 16.41 -4.52
C ILE A 143 1.55 17.13 -5.71
N GLU A 144 2.84 16.89 -5.96
CA GLU A 144 3.59 17.55 -7.05
C GLU A 144 3.02 17.21 -8.43
N ASN A 145 2.51 16.00 -8.61
CA ASN A 145 1.88 15.56 -9.86
C ASN A 145 0.37 15.84 -9.91
N LYS A 146 -0.19 16.61 -8.96
CA LYS A 146 -1.61 17.01 -8.90
C LYS A 146 -2.57 15.85 -9.11
N PHE A 147 -2.35 14.75 -8.38
CA PHE A 147 -3.01 13.50 -8.71
C PHE A 147 -4.54 13.57 -8.53
N ASN A 148 -5.29 13.00 -9.48
CA ASN A 148 -6.74 13.19 -9.58
C ASN A 148 -7.52 12.41 -8.52
N THR A 149 -7.97 13.09 -7.48
CA THR A 149 -8.75 12.54 -6.36
C THR A 149 -10.21 12.18 -6.72
N ASN A 150 -10.67 12.44 -7.95
CA ASN A 150 -11.99 12.04 -8.44
C ASN A 150 -12.02 10.65 -9.08
N SER A 151 -10.87 10.01 -9.28
CA SER A 151 -10.74 8.67 -9.87
C SER A 151 -10.32 7.64 -8.81
N ILE A 152 -10.68 6.37 -9.03
CA ILE A 152 -10.14 5.25 -8.25
C ILE A 152 -8.69 5.03 -8.66
N TRP A 153 -7.81 4.82 -7.67
CA TRP A 153 -6.39 4.56 -7.92
C TRP A 153 -6.05 3.10 -7.62
N ILE A 154 -5.34 2.47 -8.55
CA ILE A 154 -4.91 1.07 -8.42
C ILE A 154 -3.40 0.95 -8.63
N SER A 155 -2.82 -0.07 -8.03
CA SER A 155 -1.43 -0.46 -8.23
C SER A 155 -1.06 -0.67 -9.71
N ASN A 156 0.21 -0.45 -10.07
CA ASN A 156 0.73 -0.62 -11.43
C ASN A 156 1.05 -2.05 -11.86
N ASN A 157 0.93 -3.04 -10.99
CA ASN A 157 1.26 -4.41 -11.32
C ASN A 157 -0.01 -5.28 -11.41
N GLN A 158 -0.68 -5.20 -12.57
CA GLN A 158 -1.89 -5.98 -12.88
C GLN A 158 -1.51 -7.27 -13.61
N TYR A 159 -2.11 -8.40 -13.22
CA TYR A 159 -1.78 -9.74 -13.75
C TYR A 159 -2.73 -10.21 -14.86
N GLY A 160 -3.82 -9.47 -15.12
CA GLY A 160 -4.82 -9.82 -16.13
C GLY A 160 -6.13 -10.28 -15.51
N TYR A 161 -6.86 -11.13 -16.23
CA TYR A 161 -8.21 -11.58 -15.86
C TYR A 161 -8.44 -13.06 -16.22
N VAL A 162 -9.47 -13.65 -15.61
CA VAL A 162 -9.99 -14.98 -15.94
C VAL A 162 -11.50 -14.92 -16.20
N ASN A 163 -12.00 -15.73 -17.13
CA ASN A 163 -13.44 -15.86 -17.36
C ASN A 163 -14.04 -16.89 -16.40
N LEU A 164 -14.96 -16.48 -15.53
CA LEU A 164 -15.59 -17.35 -14.51
C LEU A 164 -16.57 -18.39 -15.09
N ASN A 165 -16.89 -18.28 -16.39
CA ASN A 165 -17.68 -19.28 -17.11
C ASN A 165 -16.83 -20.42 -17.69
N GLU A 166 -15.52 -20.28 -17.72
CA GLU A 166 -14.60 -21.27 -18.30
C GLU A 166 -13.90 -22.10 -17.20
N SER A 167 -13.10 -23.08 -17.61
CA SER A 167 -12.17 -23.75 -16.70
C SER A 167 -11.04 -22.79 -16.30
N ILE A 168 -10.43 -23.02 -15.13
CA ILE A 168 -9.35 -22.15 -14.61
C ILE A 168 -8.18 -22.16 -15.60
N PRO A 169 -7.89 -21.05 -16.31
CA PRO A 169 -6.95 -21.06 -17.43
C PRO A 169 -5.49 -20.83 -16.99
N THR A 170 -5.21 -20.90 -15.68
CA THR A 170 -3.98 -20.38 -15.09
C THR A 170 -3.47 -21.26 -13.96
N THR A 171 -2.15 -21.34 -13.83
CA THR A 171 -1.43 -22.05 -12.78
C THR A 171 -1.06 -21.16 -11.59
N TRP A 172 -1.46 -19.88 -11.61
CA TRP A 172 -1.17 -18.98 -10.50
C TRP A 172 -1.83 -19.49 -9.22
N TYR A 173 -1.00 -19.75 -8.20
CA TYR A 173 -1.40 -20.42 -6.96
C TYR A 173 -2.66 -19.84 -6.32
N TRP A 174 -2.84 -18.52 -6.35
CA TRP A 174 -4.00 -17.89 -5.73
C TRP A 174 -5.33 -18.20 -6.44
N TRP A 175 -5.34 -18.32 -7.77
CA TRP A 175 -6.55 -18.69 -8.52
C TRP A 175 -7.03 -20.11 -8.18
N ILE A 176 -6.09 -21.05 -8.01
CA ILE A 176 -6.39 -22.45 -7.69
C ILE A 176 -6.56 -22.71 -6.18
N SER A 177 -6.24 -21.72 -5.34
CA SER A 177 -6.39 -21.82 -3.90
C SER A 177 -7.87 -21.77 -3.47
N PRO A 178 -8.18 -22.15 -2.21
CA PRO A 178 -9.52 -21.95 -1.64
C PRO A 178 -10.00 -20.50 -1.63
N TYR A 179 -9.13 -19.50 -1.83
CA TYR A 179 -9.45 -18.08 -1.80
C TYR A 179 -9.58 -17.45 -3.21
N GLY A 180 -9.55 -18.28 -4.26
CA GLY A 180 -9.44 -17.86 -5.65
C GLY A 180 -10.72 -17.99 -6.46
N PHE A 181 -10.65 -18.79 -7.53
CA PHE A 181 -11.64 -18.82 -8.62
C PHE A 181 -13.06 -19.15 -8.15
N ASN A 182 -13.23 -20.25 -7.40
CA ASN A 182 -14.55 -20.69 -6.96
C ASN A 182 -15.23 -19.68 -6.03
N ASN A 183 -14.47 -19.11 -5.09
CA ASN A 183 -15.00 -18.11 -4.16
C ASN A 183 -15.34 -16.80 -4.87
N THR A 184 -14.52 -16.41 -5.85
CA THR A 184 -14.82 -15.26 -6.71
C THR A 184 -16.11 -15.48 -7.51
N LYS A 185 -16.29 -16.70 -8.05
CA LYS A 185 -17.52 -17.09 -8.74
C LYS A 185 -18.74 -16.97 -7.84
N HIS A 186 -18.66 -17.45 -6.59
CA HIS A 186 -19.77 -17.31 -5.63
C HIS A 186 -20.07 -15.84 -5.29
N ALA A 187 -19.03 -15.01 -5.09
CA ALA A 187 -19.22 -13.58 -4.84
C ALA A 187 -19.95 -12.86 -6.00
N VAL A 188 -19.50 -13.12 -7.23
CA VAL A 188 -20.13 -12.56 -8.44
C VAL A 188 -21.57 -13.06 -8.61
N GLN A 189 -21.84 -14.34 -8.31
CA GLN A 189 -23.19 -14.92 -8.34
C GLN A 189 -24.12 -14.31 -7.28
N GLU A 190 -23.63 -14.01 -6.07
CA GLU A 190 -24.42 -13.33 -5.05
C GLU A 190 -24.78 -11.91 -5.51
N ILE A 191 -23.83 -11.15 -6.07
CA ILE A 191 -24.10 -9.81 -6.62
C ILE A 191 -25.16 -9.86 -7.73
N TYR A 192 -25.05 -10.81 -8.66
CA TYR A 192 -26.06 -11.03 -9.69
C TYR A 192 -27.45 -11.31 -9.10
N THR A 193 -27.51 -12.21 -8.10
CA THR A 193 -28.76 -12.60 -7.45
C THR A 193 -29.40 -11.42 -6.71
N LEU A 194 -28.59 -10.63 -5.99
CA LEU A 194 -29.03 -9.39 -5.36
C LEU A 194 -29.54 -8.39 -6.39
N GLY A 195 -28.90 -8.29 -7.57
CA GLY A 195 -29.33 -7.43 -8.67
C GLY A 195 -30.73 -7.75 -9.25
N LYS A 196 -31.23 -8.98 -9.06
CA LYS A 196 -32.62 -9.32 -9.40
C LYS A 196 -33.62 -8.58 -8.51
N ARG A 197 -33.27 -8.33 -7.25
CA ARG A 197 -34.13 -7.72 -6.22
C ARG A 197 -33.86 -6.23 -6.00
N PHE A 198 -32.59 -5.83 -6.04
CA PHE A 198 -32.14 -4.49 -5.65
C PHE A 198 -31.51 -3.75 -6.82
N LYS A 199 -32.03 -2.56 -7.11
CA LYS A 199 -31.61 -1.73 -8.26
C LYS A 199 -30.11 -1.36 -8.21
N ILE A 200 -29.55 -1.16 -7.02
CA ILE A 200 -28.15 -0.77 -6.85
C ILE A 200 -27.19 -1.90 -7.29
N TYR A 201 -27.39 -3.12 -6.81
CA TYR A 201 -26.61 -4.29 -7.23
C TYR A 201 -26.78 -4.62 -8.71
N ARG A 202 -27.96 -4.35 -9.28
CA ARG A 202 -28.15 -4.46 -10.74
C ARG A 202 -27.24 -3.51 -11.51
N LYS A 203 -27.07 -2.28 -11.04
CA LYS A 203 -26.17 -1.30 -11.66
C LYS A 203 -24.71 -1.74 -11.55
N TYR A 204 -24.28 -2.22 -10.38
CA TYR A 204 -22.92 -2.75 -10.20
C TYR A 204 -22.66 -3.92 -11.15
N PHE A 205 -23.58 -4.88 -11.22
CA PHE A 205 -23.44 -6.02 -12.11
C PHE A 205 -23.43 -5.60 -13.60
N GLN A 206 -24.26 -4.64 -14.01
CA GLN A 206 -24.24 -4.13 -15.37
C GLN A 206 -22.91 -3.45 -15.73
N MET A 207 -22.35 -2.65 -14.82
CA MET A 207 -21.02 -2.04 -15.01
C MET A 207 -19.95 -3.13 -15.22
N TYR A 208 -19.93 -4.13 -14.36
CA TYR A 208 -19.03 -5.27 -14.45
C TYR A 208 -19.13 -6.05 -15.77
N ILE A 209 -20.35 -6.39 -16.20
CA ILE A 209 -20.61 -7.09 -17.47
C ILE A 209 -20.21 -6.24 -18.68
N ASN A 210 -20.45 -4.93 -18.64
CA ASN A 210 -20.04 -4.01 -19.71
C ASN A 210 -18.52 -3.94 -19.82
N ASN A 211 -17.81 -3.84 -18.70
CA ASN A 211 -16.33 -3.89 -18.68
C ASN A 211 -15.79 -5.22 -19.24
N GLY A 212 -16.52 -6.32 -19.04
CA GLY A 212 -16.17 -7.63 -19.56
C GLY A 212 -16.65 -7.94 -20.98
N ASN A 213 -17.23 -6.99 -21.73
CA ASN A 213 -17.86 -7.24 -23.02
C ASN A 213 -18.85 -8.42 -22.99
N ASN A 214 -19.71 -8.45 -21.97
CA ASN A 214 -20.65 -9.53 -21.65
C ASN A 214 -20.05 -10.83 -21.09
N LEU A 215 -18.77 -10.86 -20.75
CA LEU A 215 -18.10 -11.97 -20.06
C LEU A 215 -18.00 -11.72 -18.55
N LEU A 216 -17.92 -12.81 -17.77
CA LEU A 216 -17.71 -12.74 -16.32
C LEU A 216 -16.20 -12.70 -16.00
N LEU A 217 -15.57 -11.57 -16.30
CA LEU A 217 -14.12 -11.40 -16.10
C LEU A 217 -13.77 -11.03 -14.65
N ALA A 218 -13.09 -11.93 -13.95
CA ALA A 218 -12.49 -11.62 -12.66
C ALA A 218 -11.03 -11.17 -12.86
N HIS A 219 -10.68 -10.02 -12.30
CA HIS A 219 -9.38 -9.39 -12.49
C HIS A 219 -8.42 -9.75 -11.35
N SER A 220 -7.13 -9.72 -11.64
CA SER A 220 -6.08 -9.93 -10.64
C SER A 220 -4.91 -8.97 -10.80
N GLY A 221 -4.25 -8.65 -9.69
CA GLY A 221 -3.16 -7.68 -9.61
C GLY A 221 -2.79 -7.34 -8.17
N ARG A 222 -1.59 -6.77 -7.98
CA ARG A 222 -1.16 -6.25 -6.68
C ARG A 222 -2.19 -5.28 -6.12
N SER A 223 -2.48 -5.39 -4.82
CA SER A 223 -3.47 -4.53 -4.16
C SER A 223 -2.99 -4.03 -2.79
N ASP A 224 -1.68 -3.82 -2.67
CA ASP A 224 -1.04 -3.25 -1.48
C ASP A 224 -1.35 -1.76 -1.27
N ILE A 225 -1.94 -1.11 -2.28
CA ILE A 225 -2.36 0.29 -2.25
C ILE A 225 -3.59 0.49 -3.14
N LEU A 226 -4.55 1.28 -2.65
CA LEU A 226 -5.83 1.56 -3.32
C LEU A 226 -6.37 2.92 -2.84
N TYR A 227 -6.92 3.73 -3.74
CA TYR A 227 -7.66 4.92 -3.34
C TYR A 227 -9.07 4.90 -3.89
N ILE A 228 -10.05 5.18 -3.02
CA ILE A 228 -11.47 5.23 -3.34
C ILE A 228 -12.02 6.64 -3.05
N PRO A 229 -12.41 7.41 -4.07
CA PRO A 229 -13.18 8.65 -3.88
C PRO A 229 -14.51 8.40 -3.15
N ARG A 230 -15.00 9.39 -2.40
CA ARG A 230 -16.27 9.33 -1.64
C ARG A 230 -17.43 8.76 -2.47
N LYS A 231 -17.59 9.22 -3.71
CA LYS A 231 -18.68 8.78 -4.63
C LYS A 231 -18.72 7.27 -4.89
N TYR A 232 -17.61 6.56 -4.68
CA TYR A 232 -17.52 5.10 -4.86
C TYR A 232 -17.37 4.34 -3.53
N ALA A 233 -17.18 5.04 -2.40
CA ALA A 233 -16.86 4.43 -1.11
C ALA A 233 -17.94 3.47 -0.62
N MET A 234 -19.21 3.86 -0.69
CA MET A 234 -20.32 3.00 -0.27
C MET A 234 -20.43 1.73 -1.14
N GLY A 235 -20.29 1.87 -2.46
CA GLY A 235 -20.30 0.71 -3.35
C GLY A 235 -19.11 -0.22 -3.11
N PHE A 236 -17.92 0.34 -2.90
CA PHE A 236 -16.75 -0.46 -2.52
C PHE A 236 -16.99 -1.22 -1.23
N GLN A 237 -17.52 -0.55 -0.20
CA GLN A 237 -17.83 -1.16 1.10
C GLN A 237 -18.83 -2.32 0.96
N GLU A 238 -19.93 -2.13 0.23
CA GLU A 238 -20.96 -3.18 0.03
C GLU A 238 -20.41 -4.39 -0.73
N LEU A 239 -19.66 -4.16 -1.80
CA LEU A 239 -19.07 -5.23 -2.61
C LEU A 239 -17.95 -5.94 -1.86
N SER A 240 -17.10 -5.20 -1.13
CA SER A 240 -16.06 -5.74 -0.25
C SER A 240 -16.65 -6.74 0.73
N SER A 241 -17.77 -6.41 1.38
CA SER A 241 -18.41 -7.32 2.34
C SER A 241 -18.85 -8.64 1.70
N ILE A 242 -19.27 -8.65 0.44
CA ILE A 242 -19.62 -9.89 -0.29
C ILE A 242 -18.35 -10.69 -0.61
N PHE A 243 -17.31 -10.05 -1.14
CA PHE A 243 -16.04 -10.71 -1.43
C PHE A 243 -15.38 -11.27 -0.16
N TYR A 244 -15.46 -10.53 0.95
CA TYR A 244 -14.98 -10.93 2.26
C TYR A 244 -15.78 -12.12 2.83
N LYS A 245 -17.12 -12.11 2.71
CA LYS A 245 -17.99 -13.24 3.08
C LYS A 245 -17.57 -14.53 2.38
N TYR A 246 -17.19 -14.43 1.11
CA TYR A 246 -16.65 -15.55 0.34
C TYR A 246 -15.14 -15.69 0.45
N GLN A 247 -14.44 -14.96 1.30
CA GLN A 247 -13.01 -15.12 1.53
C GLN A 247 -12.18 -15.06 0.23
N VAL A 248 -12.48 -14.08 -0.64
CA VAL A 248 -11.71 -13.89 -1.88
C VAL A 248 -10.40 -13.16 -1.55
N PHE A 249 -9.28 -13.69 -2.04
CA PHE A 249 -7.95 -13.12 -1.83
C PHE A 249 -7.83 -11.70 -2.37
N LEU A 250 -7.16 -10.80 -1.63
CA LEU A 250 -7.07 -9.37 -1.94
C LEU A 250 -6.62 -9.04 -3.38
N GLU A 251 -5.64 -9.77 -3.91
CA GLU A 251 -5.10 -9.53 -5.27
C GLU A 251 -6.05 -10.02 -6.37
N ILE A 252 -7.20 -10.58 -6.01
CA ILE A 252 -8.32 -10.90 -6.91
C ILE A 252 -9.53 -10.02 -6.57
N ALA A 253 -9.84 -9.88 -5.27
CA ALA A 253 -10.99 -9.13 -4.79
C ALA A 253 -10.92 -7.66 -5.18
N VAL A 254 -9.84 -6.95 -4.86
CA VAL A 254 -9.74 -5.50 -5.11
C VAL A 254 -9.80 -5.19 -6.61
N PRO A 255 -8.99 -5.82 -7.49
CA PRO A 255 -9.07 -5.56 -8.92
C PRO A 255 -10.44 -5.90 -9.48
N THR A 256 -11.10 -6.94 -8.99
CA THR A 256 -12.45 -7.29 -9.45
C THR A 256 -13.50 -6.28 -8.98
N ILE A 257 -13.51 -5.91 -7.69
CA ILE A 257 -14.47 -4.96 -7.10
C ILE A 257 -14.45 -3.62 -7.83
N VAL A 258 -13.27 -3.07 -8.15
CA VAL A 258 -13.21 -1.75 -8.82
C VAL A 258 -13.86 -1.77 -10.21
N HIS A 259 -13.87 -2.92 -10.91
CA HIS A 259 -14.55 -3.07 -12.20
C HIS A 259 -16.08 -3.21 -12.07
N PHE A 260 -16.63 -3.37 -10.86
CA PHE A 260 -18.06 -3.21 -10.59
C PHE A 260 -18.44 -1.73 -10.37
N LEU A 261 -17.47 -0.85 -10.08
CA LEU A 261 -17.72 0.53 -9.66
C LEU A 261 -17.56 1.54 -10.79
N VAL A 262 -16.58 1.34 -11.66
CA VAL A 262 -16.20 2.28 -12.73
C VAL A 262 -15.84 1.54 -14.01
N THR A 263 -15.78 2.27 -15.12
CA THR A 263 -15.26 1.70 -16.36
C THR A 263 -13.74 1.51 -16.27
N THR A 264 -13.20 0.53 -17.00
CA THR A 264 -11.75 0.24 -17.01
C THR A 264 -10.90 1.48 -17.34
N ASN A 265 -11.38 2.36 -18.23
CA ASN A 265 -10.67 3.58 -18.65
C ASN A 265 -10.64 4.69 -17.58
N GLU A 266 -11.52 4.63 -16.59
CA GLU A 266 -11.58 5.60 -15.49
C GLU A 266 -10.60 5.27 -14.35
N LEU A 267 -10.08 4.03 -14.31
CA LEU A 267 -9.07 3.60 -13.34
C LEU A 267 -7.75 4.32 -13.60
N LYS A 268 -7.11 4.80 -12.53
CA LYS A 268 -5.79 5.43 -12.60
C LYS A 268 -4.74 4.56 -11.94
N VAL A 269 -3.74 4.20 -12.72
CA VAL A 269 -2.60 3.44 -12.25
C VAL A 269 -1.62 4.39 -11.55
N ILE A 270 -1.23 4.06 -10.33
CA ILE A 270 -0.21 4.81 -9.57
C ILE A 270 1.19 4.28 -9.85
N ASN A 271 2.13 5.19 -10.09
CA ASN A 271 3.52 4.84 -10.39
C ASN A 271 4.26 4.35 -9.13
N GLY A 272 4.36 3.04 -8.93
CA GLY A 272 5.13 2.47 -7.83
C GLY A 272 6.17 1.45 -8.24
N PHE A 273 6.91 0.97 -7.26
CA PHE A 273 7.93 -0.04 -7.46
C PHE A 273 7.69 -1.25 -6.54
N TYR A 274 7.38 -2.39 -7.14
CA TYR A 274 7.38 -3.68 -6.47
C TYR A 274 8.77 -4.30 -6.60
N ILE A 275 9.50 -4.38 -5.49
CA ILE A 275 10.77 -5.09 -5.45
C ILE A 275 10.48 -6.58 -5.69
N PRO A 276 11.08 -7.18 -6.74
CA PRO A 276 10.87 -8.59 -7.02
C PRO A 276 11.54 -9.44 -5.94
N GLY A 277 10.82 -10.45 -5.45
CA GLY A 277 11.34 -11.41 -4.49
C GLY A 277 10.24 -12.03 -3.64
N ASP A 278 10.61 -13.03 -2.85
CA ASP A 278 9.71 -13.71 -1.92
C ASP A 278 10.40 -13.90 -0.57
N VAL A 279 9.89 -13.20 0.45
CA VAL A 279 10.38 -13.29 1.84
C VAL A 279 10.30 -14.71 2.40
N ARG A 280 9.35 -15.52 1.93
CA ARG A 280 9.16 -16.92 2.35
C ARG A 280 10.27 -17.83 1.81
N LYS A 281 10.93 -17.39 0.74
CA LYS A 281 12.08 -18.07 0.12
C LYS A 281 13.41 -17.51 0.58
N ASN A 282 13.43 -16.63 1.59
CA ASN A 282 14.62 -15.91 2.06
C ASN A 282 15.37 -15.20 0.92
N ASP A 283 14.63 -14.59 -0.01
CA ASP A 283 15.21 -13.87 -1.13
C ASP A 283 15.85 -12.55 -0.66
N GLU A 284 17.17 -12.43 -0.84
CA GLU A 284 17.97 -11.28 -0.38
C GLU A 284 17.40 -9.94 -0.81
N ARG A 285 16.79 -9.86 -2.02
CA ARG A 285 16.24 -8.62 -2.57
C ARG A 285 15.16 -7.98 -1.69
N VAL A 286 14.46 -8.79 -0.90
CA VAL A 286 13.32 -8.35 -0.06
C VAL A 286 13.57 -8.55 1.44
N ILE A 287 14.69 -9.16 1.84
CA ILE A 287 15.08 -9.31 3.26
C ILE A 287 16.27 -8.43 3.65
N ASP A 288 17.09 -7.98 2.69
CA ASP A 288 18.20 -7.06 2.95
C ASP A 288 17.72 -5.61 2.87
N SER A 289 17.74 -4.93 4.01
CA SER A 289 17.34 -3.53 4.12
C SER A 289 18.18 -2.59 3.24
N ARG A 290 19.45 -2.90 2.99
CA ARG A 290 20.34 -2.07 2.15
C ARG A 290 19.85 -2.02 0.71
N ILE A 291 19.38 -3.16 0.19
CA ILE A 291 18.85 -3.25 -1.18
C ILE A 291 17.60 -2.38 -1.32
N PHE A 292 16.70 -2.41 -0.33
CA PHE A 292 15.54 -1.52 -0.30
C PHE A 292 15.95 -0.05 -0.47
N TRP A 293 16.90 0.43 0.34
CA TRP A 293 17.29 1.84 0.32
C TRP A 293 18.05 2.24 -0.95
N ILE A 294 18.86 1.36 -1.51
CA ILE A 294 19.49 1.57 -2.82
C ILE A 294 18.43 1.75 -3.90
N LEU A 295 17.42 0.88 -3.92
CA LEU A 295 16.32 0.96 -4.89
C LEU A 295 15.43 2.20 -4.67
N TYR A 296 15.16 2.55 -3.41
CA TYR A 296 14.39 3.74 -3.07
C TYR A 296 15.10 5.03 -3.50
N LEU A 297 16.38 5.19 -3.16
CA LEU A 297 17.15 6.39 -3.46
C LEU A 297 17.46 6.56 -4.95
N SER A 298 17.59 5.45 -5.69
CA SER A 298 17.78 5.48 -7.15
C SER A 298 16.50 5.78 -7.93
N LYS A 299 15.34 5.88 -7.27
CA LYS A 299 14.03 6.04 -7.92
C LYS A 299 13.23 7.20 -7.31
N PRO A 300 13.70 8.45 -7.39
CA PRO A 300 13.08 9.58 -6.68
C PRO A 300 11.63 9.88 -7.10
N HIS A 301 11.22 9.45 -8.30
CA HIS A 301 9.90 9.75 -8.88
C HIS A 301 8.84 8.68 -8.62
N ILE A 302 9.15 7.58 -7.91
CA ILE A 302 8.13 6.59 -7.55
C ILE A 302 7.24 7.12 -6.44
N TRP A 303 5.96 6.83 -6.51
CA TRP A 303 4.96 7.30 -5.56
C TRP A 303 4.81 6.34 -4.39
N PHE A 304 5.15 5.07 -4.60
CA PHE A 304 5.30 4.12 -3.51
C PHE A 304 6.35 3.06 -3.85
N ILE A 305 6.83 2.38 -2.81
CA ILE A 305 7.69 1.20 -2.93
C ILE A 305 7.23 0.12 -1.97
N HIS A 306 7.30 -1.14 -2.42
CA HIS A 306 6.92 -2.31 -1.64
C HIS A 306 7.84 -3.51 -1.99
N PRO A 307 8.23 -4.36 -1.03
CA PRO A 307 7.94 -4.25 0.40
C PRO A 307 9.01 -3.46 1.16
N PHE A 308 8.59 -2.69 2.16
CA PHE A 308 9.42 -2.11 3.20
C PHE A 308 9.10 -2.79 4.53
N LYS A 309 10.06 -3.42 5.20
CA LYS A 309 9.82 -4.16 6.45
C LYS A 309 10.46 -3.44 7.62
N LEU A 310 9.68 -3.07 8.63
CA LEU A 310 10.22 -2.61 9.92
C LEU A 310 10.56 -3.80 10.83
N HIS A 311 9.91 -4.94 10.60
CA HIS A 311 10.09 -6.16 11.37
C HIS A 311 10.77 -7.21 10.52
N HIS A 312 12.08 -7.35 10.73
CA HIS A 312 12.91 -8.39 10.12
C HIS A 312 13.24 -9.52 11.08
N LYS A 313 13.63 -10.68 10.52
CA LYS A 313 14.22 -11.77 11.30
C LYS A 313 15.54 -11.37 11.95
N THR A 314 16.29 -10.47 11.31
CA THR A 314 17.58 -9.98 11.80
C THR A 314 17.44 -8.56 12.34
N LYS A 315 17.92 -8.34 13.57
CA LYS A 315 17.83 -7.04 14.24
C LYS A 315 18.50 -5.91 13.45
N HIS A 316 19.65 -6.18 12.82
CA HIS A 316 20.37 -5.19 12.02
C HIS A 316 19.52 -4.58 10.88
N ASN A 317 18.71 -5.38 10.19
CA ASN A 317 17.86 -4.88 9.12
C ASN A 317 16.71 -4.00 9.65
N SER A 318 16.13 -4.38 10.79
CA SER A 318 15.14 -3.55 11.48
C SER A 318 15.74 -2.21 11.92
N ASP A 319 16.93 -2.24 12.53
CA ASP A 319 17.62 -1.05 13.03
C ASP A 319 17.99 -0.09 11.88
N LEU A 320 18.49 -0.62 10.74
CA LEU A 320 18.80 0.19 9.56
C LEU A 320 17.56 0.87 8.99
N ASN A 321 16.47 0.11 8.80
CA ASN A 321 15.22 0.64 8.27
C ASN A 321 14.61 1.69 9.20
N LEU A 322 14.66 1.47 10.51
CA LEU A 322 14.20 2.43 11.52
C LEU A 322 14.99 3.74 11.45
N MET A 323 16.32 3.65 11.42
CA MET A 323 17.20 4.80 11.35
C MET A 323 16.95 5.63 10.08
N LEU A 324 16.91 4.98 8.91
CA LEU A 324 16.73 5.68 7.65
C LEU A 324 15.32 6.23 7.46
N LEU A 325 14.29 5.54 7.96
CA LEU A 325 12.92 6.07 7.98
C LEU A 325 12.84 7.38 8.77
N LYS A 326 13.43 7.43 9.97
CA LYS A 326 13.49 8.64 10.80
C LYS A 326 14.23 9.78 10.11
N HIS A 327 15.48 9.54 9.72
CA HIS A 327 16.35 10.61 9.24
C HIS A 327 16.11 11.02 7.79
N LEU A 328 15.53 10.16 6.95
CA LEU A 328 15.26 10.50 5.55
C LEU A 328 13.81 10.90 5.29
N LEU A 329 12.83 10.18 5.82
CA LEU A 329 11.43 10.37 5.41
C LEU A 329 10.66 11.24 6.42
N ILE A 330 10.84 11.01 7.71
CA ILE A 330 10.20 11.81 8.76
C ILE A 330 10.79 13.22 8.80
N GLU A 331 12.11 13.37 8.77
CA GLU A 331 12.73 14.70 8.67
C GLU A 331 12.30 15.43 7.38
N LYS A 332 12.18 14.71 6.26
CA LYS A 332 11.65 15.29 5.01
C LYS A 332 10.21 15.76 5.21
N THR A 333 9.36 14.95 5.86
CA THR A 333 7.97 15.30 6.18
C THR A 333 7.91 16.60 6.99
N GLN A 334 8.73 16.71 8.05
CA GLN A 334 8.82 17.90 8.89
C GLN A 334 9.20 19.16 8.08
N ARG A 335 10.10 19.05 7.11
CA ARG A 335 10.45 20.17 6.20
C ARG A 335 9.31 20.52 5.24
N LEU A 336 8.58 19.52 4.72
CA LEU A 336 7.48 19.73 3.77
C LEU A 336 6.24 20.38 4.38
N ILE A 337 6.07 20.29 5.71
CA ILE A 337 4.95 20.89 6.43
C ILE A 337 5.29 22.25 7.06
N GLN A 338 6.53 22.72 6.96
CA GLN A 338 6.92 24.05 7.41
C GLN A 338 6.31 25.08 6.46
N CYS A 339 5.19 25.63 6.92
CA CYS A 339 4.51 26.81 6.44
C CYS A 339 4.69 27.87 7.54
#